data_AF-A0A7Y6IZ01-F1
#
_entry.id   AF-A0A7Y6IZ01-F1
#
_cell.length_a   1.000
_cell.length_b   1.000
_cell.length_c   1.000
_cell.angle_alpha   90.00
_cell.angle_beta   90.00
_cell.angle_gamma   90.00
#
_symmetry.space_group_name_H-M   'P 1'
#
loop_
_entity.id
_entity.type
_entity.pdbx_description
1 polymer ?
#
loop_
_entity_poly.entity_id
_entity_poly.type
_entity_poly.pdbx_seq_one_letter_code
_entity_poly.pdbx_strand_id
1 'polypeptide(L)'
;MFESFFSLDGAAYAPGALPVSVKELLGLVVSVMKDCEECVYHHLERCDEERVARDQVLEALQIALVGGGSVTIPLLRRAVSHMEKLPNLGDGRA
;
A
#
# COMPACT_ATOMS: atom_id res chain seq x y z
N MET A 1 -12.95 0.10 23.09
CA MET A 1 -12.83 -0.90 22.00
C MET A 1 -12.18 -0.29 20.77
N PHE A 2 -12.77 0.75 20.15
CA PHE A 2 -12.14 1.43 19.00
C PHE A 2 -10.78 2.05 19.32
N GLU A 3 -10.61 2.72 20.47
CA GLU A 3 -9.34 3.33 20.89
C GLU A 3 -8.19 2.31 21.00
N SER A 4 -8.45 1.14 21.59
CA SER A 4 -7.46 0.05 21.70
C SER A 4 -7.09 -0.52 20.33
N PHE A 5 -8.05 -0.59 19.41
CA PHE A 5 -7.80 -1.05 18.05
C PHE A 5 -6.93 -0.05 17.27
N PHE A 6 -7.26 1.24 17.29
CA PHE A 6 -6.44 2.27 16.63
C PHE A 6 -5.05 2.42 17.24
N SER A 7 -4.92 2.22 18.55
CA SER A 7 -3.61 2.16 19.20
C SER A 7 -2.77 0.97 18.71
N LEU A 8 -3.40 -0.20 18.55
CA LEU A 8 -2.73 -1.39 18.02
C LEU A 8 -2.33 -1.20 16.55
N ASP A 9 -3.22 -0.65 15.73
CA ASP A 9 -2.97 -0.36 14.32
C ASP A 9 -1.76 0.59 14.16
N GLY A 10 -1.77 1.74 14.84
CA GLY A 10 -0.63 2.65 14.83
C GLY A 10 0.67 2.03 15.34
N ALA A 11 0.59 1.18 16.38
CA ALA A 11 1.76 0.46 16.89
C ALA A 11 2.30 -0.59 15.89
N ALA A 12 1.43 -1.21 15.09
CA ALA A 12 1.84 -2.21 14.10
C ALA A 12 2.72 -1.60 13.01
N TYR A 13 2.43 -0.36 12.58
CA TYR A 13 3.19 0.36 11.54
C TYR A 13 4.39 1.15 12.07
N ALA A 14 4.52 1.34 13.39
CA ALA A 14 5.68 2.00 14.01
C ALA A 14 7.02 1.31 13.66
N PRO A 15 8.14 2.03 13.56
CA PRO A 15 9.44 1.44 13.22
C PRO A 15 9.88 0.38 14.24
N GLY A 16 10.55 -0.67 13.77
CA GLY A 16 11.11 -1.73 14.62
C GLY A 16 12.14 -2.56 13.87
N ALA A 17 12.08 -3.89 14.00
CA ALA A 17 12.94 -4.78 13.22
C ALA A 17 12.73 -4.64 11.70
N LEU A 18 11.52 -4.27 11.29
CA LEU A 18 11.23 -3.80 9.93
C LEU A 18 11.10 -2.28 9.93
N PRO A 19 11.68 -1.58 8.94
CA PRO A 19 11.45 -0.15 8.77
C PRO A 19 9.99 0.12 8.38
N VAL A 20 9.52 1.36 8.63
CA VAL A 20 8.14 1.77 8.32
C VAL A 20 7.80 1.54 6.85
N SER A 21 8.71 1.90 5.94
CA SER A 21 8.56 1.67 4.49
C SER A 21 8.19 0.23 4.13
N VAL A 22 8.86 -0.77 4.73
CA VAL A 22 8.56 -2.19 4.49
C VAL A 22 7.21 -2.57 5.10
N LYS A 23 6.87 -2.02 6.27
CA LYS A 23 5.57 -2.27 6.90
C LYS A 23 4.41 -1.70 6.08
N GLU A 24 4.56 -0.51 5.51
CA GLU A 24 3.55 0.09 4.63
C GLU A 24 3.36 -0.73 3.35
N LEU A 25 4.45 -1.27 2.76
CA LEU A 25 4.34 -2.22 1.63
C LEU A 25 3.58 -3.49 2.00
N LEU A 26 3.79 -4.02 3.22
CA LEU A 26 3.02 -5.18 3.71
C LEU A 26 1.54 -4.82 3.92
N GLY A 27 1.26 -3.64 4.49
CA GLY A 27 -0.09 -3.10 4.65
C GLY A 27 -0.82 -2.95 3.32
N LEU A 28 -0.12 -2.44 2.29
CA LEU A 28 -0.62 -2.33 0.92
C LEU A 28 -1.00 -3.71 0.36
N VAL A 29 -0.13 -4.70 0.46
CA VAL A 29 -0.39 -6.07 -0.04
C VAL A 29 -1.60 -6.69 0.66
N VAL A 30 -1.67 -6.58 2.00
CA VAL A 30 -2.80 -7.09 2.78
C VAL A 30 -4.10 -6.39 2.39
N SER A 31 -4.06 -5.07 2.18
CA SER A 31 -5.22 -4.26 1.78
C SER A 31 -5.79 -4.66 0.43
N VAL A 32 -4.93 -4.97 -0.54
CA VAL A 32 -5.35 -5.51 -1.85
C VAL A 32 -6.02 -6.88 -1.67
N MET A 33 -5.43 -7.78 -0.87
CA MET A 33 -5.99 -9.12 -0.62
C MET A 33 -7.33 -9.10 0.12
N LYS A 34 -7.58 -8.03 0.90
CA LYS A 34 -8.85 -7.82 1.62
C LYS A 34 -9.86 -6.98 0.83
N ASP A 35 -9.53 -6.61 -0.40
CA ASP A 35 -10.37 -5.79 -1.29
C ASP A 35 -10.82 -4.48 -0.62
N CYS A 36 -9.94 -3.86 0.18
CA CYS A 36 -10.21 -2.57 0.82
C CYS A 36 -9.58 -1.43 0.02
N GLU A 37 -10.39 -0.73 -0.79
CA GLU A 37 -9.90 0.38 -1.62
C GLU A 37 -9.32 1.54 -0.81
N GLU A 38 -10.02 2.00 0.23
CA GLU A 38 -9.55 3.11 1.06
C GLU A 38 -8.24 2.77 1.76
N CYS A 39 -8.09 1.53 2.23
CA CYS A 39 -6.85 1.04 2.84
C CYS A 39 -5.70 1.00 1.81
N VAL A 40 -5.97 0.60 0.57
CA VAL A 40 -4.98 0.60 -0.51
C VAL A 40 -4.48 2.03 -0.78
N TYR A 41 -5.37 3.00 -0.90
CA TYR A 41 -4.97 4.40 -1.10
C TYR A 41 -4.17 4.94 0.08
N HIS A 42 -4.63 4.68 1.31
CA HIS A 42 -3.90 5.06 2.51
C HIS A 42 -2.45 4.54 2.50
N HIS A 43 -2.24 3.25 2.24
CA HIS A 43 -0.88 2.70 2.20
C HIS A 43 -0.06 3.17 1.00
N LEU A 44 -0.68 3.54 -0.13
CA LEU A 44 0.03 4.19 -1.24
C LEU A 44 0.53 5.59 -0.86
N GLU A 45 -0.33 6.40 -0.23
CA GLU A 45 0.03 7.72 0.29
C GLU A 45 1.16 7.62 1.33
N ARG A 46 1.05 6.68 2.28
CA ARG A 46 2.11 6.40 3.26
C ARG A 46 3.40 5.93 2.61
N CYS A 47 3.35 5.08 1.58
CA CYS A 47 4.54 4.68 0.82
C CYS A 47 5.20 5.88 0.11
N ASP A 48 4.41 6.82 -0.42
CA ASP A 48 4.91 8.06 -1.02
C ASP A 48 5.60 8.96 0.03
N GLU A 49 4.97 9.14 1.19
CA GLU A 49 5.51 9.91 2.32
C GLU A 49 6.83 9.34 2.86
N GLU A 50 6.93 8.00 2.97
CA GLU A 50 8.14 7.29 3.38
C GLU A 50 9.18 7.17 2.24
N ARG A 51 8.91 7.78 1.08
CA ARG A 51 9.77 7.80 -0.11
C ARG A 51 10.18 6.40 -0.59
N VAL A 52 9.24 5.46 -0.54
CA VAL A 52 9.44 4.13 -1.12
C VAL A 52 9.65 4.29 -2.62
N ALA A 53 10.61 3.54 -3.20
CA ALA A 53 10.84 3.61 -4.63
C ALA A 53 9.61 3.06 -5.39
N ARG A 54 9.21 3.74 -6.47
CA ARG A 54 8.08 3.34 -7.32
C ARG A 54 8.15 1.87 -7.74
N ASP A 55 9.34 1.41 -8.11
CA ASP A 55 9.56 0.02 -8.52
C ASP A 55 9.28 -0.98 -7.38
N GLN A 56 9.60 -0.63 -6.12
CA GLN A 56 9.27 -1.46 -4.96
C GLN A 56 7.76 -1.56 -4.72
N VAL A 57 7.02 -0.46 -4.91
CA VAL A 57 5.55 -0.47 -4.81
C VAL A 57 4.94 -1.33 -5.91
N LEU A 58 5.43 -1.22 -7.14
CA LEU A 58 4.99 -2.05 -8.26
C LEU A 58 5.27 -3.55 -8.04
N GLU A 59 6.46 -3.90 -7.53
CA GLU A 59 6.80 -5.28 -7.16
C GLU A 59 5.86 -5.81 -6.07
N ALA A 60 5.51 -4.99 -5.06
CA ALA A 60 4.53 -5.38 -4.05
C ALA A 60 3.13 -5.63 -4.63
N LEU A 61 2.66 -4.77 -5.54
CA LEU A 61 1.37 -4.95 -6.24
C LEU A 61 1.36 -6.20 -7.13
N GLN A 62 2.50 -6.56 -7.74
CA GLN A 62 2.65 -7.83 -8.48
C GLN A 62 2.52 -9.04 -7.55
N ILE A 63 3.15 -8.99 -6.36
CA ILE A 63 2.99 -10.04 -5.35
C ILE A 63 1.53 -10.15 -4.92
N ALA A 64 0.85 -9.01 -4.71
CA ALA A 64 -0.57 -8.99 -4.37
C ALA A 64 -1.45 -9.61 -5.47
N LEU A 65 -1.15 -9.35 -6.75
CA LEU A 65 -1.83 -9.97 -7.89
C LEU A 65 -1.64 -11.49 -7.91
N VAL A 66 -0.42 -11.97 -7.71
CA VAL A 66 -0.13 -13.42 -7.71
C VAL A 66 -0.80 -14.09 -6.51
N GLY A 67 -0.73 -13.49 -5.33
CA GLY A 67 -1.33 -14.05 -4.11
C GLY A 67 -2.85 -13.97 -4.05
N GLY A 68 -3.44 -12.90 -4.58
CA GLY A 68 -4.89 -12.68 -4.58
C GLY A 68 -5.60 -13.20 -5.84
N GLY A 69 -4.87 -13.47 -6.92
CA GLY A 69 -5.41 -13.91 -8.20
C GLY A 69 -6.09 -12.81 -9.02
N SER A 70 -6.64 -13.18 -10.16
CA SER A 70 -7.20 -12.25 -11.16
C SER A 70 -8.37 -11.40 -10.64
N VAL A 71 -9.02 -11.80 -9.56
CA VAL A 71 -10.09 -11.03 -8.91
C VAL A 71 -9.61 -9.66 -8.41
N THR A 72 -8.30 -9.53 -8.09
CA THR A 72 -7.71 -8.27 -7.62
C THR A 72 -7.48 -7.24 -8.73
N ILE A 73 -7.54 -7.65 -10.01
CA ILE A 73 -7.19 -6.79 -11.16
C ILE A 73 -7.98 -5.46 -11.19
N PRO A 74 -9.31 -5.42 -10.95
CA PRO A 74 -10.05 -4.15 -10.94
C PRO A 74 -9.56 -3.18 -9.86
N LEU A 75 -9.28 -3.68 -8.65
CA LEU A 75 -8.72 -2.87 -7.57
C LEU A 75 -7.31 -2.40 -7.91
N LEU A 76 -6.45 -3.27 -8.44
CA LEU A 76 -5.09 -2.91 -8.84
C LEU A 76 -5.04 -1.83 -9.92
N ARG A 77 -5.97 -1.84 -10.88
CA ARG A 77 -6.08 -0.76 -11.88
C ARG A 77 -6.38 0.59 -11.23
N ARG A 78 -7.26 0.61 -10.22
CA ARG A 78 -7.58 1.80 -9.44
C ARG A 78 -6.40 2.23 -8.58
N ALA A 79 -5.72 1.28 -7.94
CA ALA A 79 -4.50 1.51 -7.16
C ALA A 79 -3.41 2.19 -7.99
N VAL A 80 -3.11 1.67 -9.19
CA VAL A 80 -2.14 2.29 -10.10
C VAL A 80 -2.61 3.67 -10.55
N SER A 81 -3.88 3.84 -10.92
CA SER A 81 -4.43 5.15 -11.30
C SER A 81 -4.35 6.20 -10.18
N HIS A 82 -4.45 5.77 -8.92
CA HIS A 82 -4.27 6.64 -7.76
C HIS A 82 -2.79 6.93 -7.52
N MET A 83 -1.94 5.89 -7.57
CA MET A 83 -0.49 6.00 -7.43
C MET A 83 0.13 7.02 -8.41
N GLU A 84 -0.37 7.08 -9.65
CA GLU A 84 0.09 8.06 -10.65
C GLU A 84 -0.16 9.53 -10.28
N LYS A 85 -1.05 9.81 -9.32
CA LYS A 85 -1.35 11.16 -8.84
C LYS A 85 -0.44 11.58 -7.68
N LEU A 86 0.37 10.66 -7.15
CA LEU A 86 1.21 10.91 -6.00
C LEU A 86 2.56 11.53 -6.42
N PRO A 87 3.11 12.49 -5.64
CA PRO A 87 4.27 13.28 -6.05
C PRO A 87 5.54 12.47 -6.36
N ASN A 88 5.81 11.39 -5.63
CA ASN A 88 7.03 10.59 -5.76
C ASN A 88 6.80 9.26 -6.47
N LEU A 89 5.56 8.74 -6.43
CA LEU A 89 5.19 7.47 -7.07
C LEU A 89 4.61 7.62 -8.48
N GLY A 90 4.28 8.83 -8.94
CA GLY A 90 3.87 9.08 -10.31
C GLY A 90 5.00 8.90 -11.34
N ASP A 91 4.70 8.35 -12.52
CA ASP A 91 5.63 8.16 -13.64
C ASP A 91 5.92 9.48 -14.39
N GLY A 92 5.33 10.60 -13.96
CA GLY A 92 5.42 11.88 -14.68
C GLY A 92 4.79 11.87 -16.09
N ARG A 93 4.16 10.75 -16.47
CA ARG A 93 3.39 10.57 -17.70
C ARG A 93 1.92 10.90 -17.42
N ALA A 94 1.65 12.18 -17.18
CA ALA A 94 0.30 12.72 -17.25
C ALA A 94 -0.05 13.09 -18.70
#